data_AF-A0A849QPB9-F1
#
_entry.id   AF-A0A849QPB9-F1
#
_cell.length_a   1.000
_cell.length_b   1.000
_cell.length_c   1.000
_cell.angle_alpha   90.00
_cell.angle_beta   90.00
_cell.angle_gamma   90.00
#
_symmetry.space_group_name_H-M   'P 1'
#
loop_
_entity.id
_entity.type
_entity.pdbx_description
1 polymer ?
#
loop_
_entity_poly.entity_id
_entity_poly.type
_entity_poly.pdbx_seq_one_letter_code
_entity_poly.pdbx_strand_id
1 'polypeptide(L)'
;MRGKTIGTKMALAPAADVKALDVVSNSRELRRDIHVFVNYIRERDVKRTYRSNDLPKSDIKRLAKLIGDQETLEEVQATGTSPWIDFIDRLALTLGFVRYDTEGEYVGYSSTTESYPDNYIRFREQTDEQFLSYSTIEQEACILNALIKRYDDRDNEFFSNTCSLSVLDRFDTFGCATGVVPSIRFDKARKCLLDLLKECKSGVWYSTASFIQYLKKEHPFFLIPQNVEVKDRWWKGERYCNFYERGELWGRGETVPDKAPDAFERVEGRFVERFLENIPLSMRYLDVAYDKAYERREKYQSRYKRDSYMVIRGKENQASKTKKQIYPSINQLKAFRVNDRFLRVMNREIRKPKVTVLPNFEIHVDSDIYPVTVMAQLRPFADVIADDVAIVLKLKKTKVAAQIAEHEELNVIALLDELADKKLPPNIHTHLEDWTAHAEMFTLFDGFGLLVCDEQLVLPDGFTVEDITPNIKIVRSPAKLFAQLESSELVPLLVKHSDSSVRQPEKGVRSVFSDTLPETKRQKKAVNIKKKKSVTLYFPSKTLLNRFAKELKKAKLPFGLNELTNSITFSESREPQLEAVFKAMGTEYSINIEDVG
;
A
#
# COMPACT_ATOMS: atom_id res chain seq x y z
N MET A 1 -26.86 -33.04 4.44
CA MET A 1 -27.94 -33.00 3.45
C MET A 1 -27.38 -33.47 2.12
N ARG A 2 -28.07 -34.41 1.47
CA ARG A 2 -27.68 -35.02 0.19
C ARG A 2 -27.60 -33.96 -0.91
N GLY A 3 -26.56 -34.08 -1.75
CA GLY A 3 -26.36 -33.23 -2.92
C GLY A 3 -27.55 -33.28 -3.86
N LYS A 4 -28.25 -32.15 -3.97
CA LYS A 4 -28.99 -31.79 -5.17
C LYS A 4 -28.05 -30.95 -6.01
N THR A 5 -27.56 -31.52 -7.10
CA THR A 5 -27.03 -30.78 -8.24
C THR A 5 -28.17 -29.91 -8.78
N ILE A 6 -28.17 -28.62 -8.48
CA ILE A 6 -29.15 -27.66 -9.01
C ILE A 6 -28.65 -27.25 -10.40
N GLY A 7 -29.30 -27.81 -11.42
CA GLY A 7 -29.04 -27.56 -12.83
C GLY A 7 -29.89 -26.42 -13.39
N THR A 8 -29.80 -25.23 -12.80
CA THR A 8 -30.30 -24.00 -13.44
C THR A 8 -29.20 -22.96 -13.38
N LYS A 9 -28.53 -22.73 -14.51
CA LYS A 9 -27.49 -21.71 -14.64
C LYS A 9 -28.03 -20.35 -14.21
N MET A 10 -27.35 -19.66 -13.30
CA MET A 10 -27.77 -18.33 -12.84
C MET A 10 -27.97 -17.38 -14.03
N ALA A 11 -29.21 -16.91 -14.21
CA ALA A 11 -29.61 -16.03 -15.30
C ALA A 11 -29.79 -14.60 -14.80
N LEU A 12 -28.70 -13.85 -14.74
CA LEU A 12 -28.72 -12.44 -14.37
C LEU A 12 -28.98 -11.54 -15.58
N ALA A 13 -29.70 -10.44 -15.37
CA ALA A 13 -29.92 -9.47 -16.42
C ALA A 13 -28.66 -8.62 -16.64
N PRO A 14 -28.27 -8.34 -17.89
CA PRO A 14 -27.18 -7.40 -18.17
C PRO A 14 -27.58 -5.98 -17.72
N ALA A 15 -26.59 -5.17 -17.34
CA ALA A 15 -26.83 -3.77 -17.02
C ALA A 15 -27.09 -2.96 -18.31
N ALA A 16 -28.22 -2.24 -18.36
CA ALA A 16 -28.72 -1.60 -19.58
C ALA A 16 -27.89 -0.39 -20.04
N ASP A 17 -27.27 0.38 -19.12
CA ASP A 17 -26.42 1.52 -19.47
C ASP A 17 -25.41 1.83 -18.35
N VAL A 18 -24.20 1.27 -18.47
CA VAL A 18 -23.11 1.49 -17.49
C VAL A 18 -22.37 2.81 -17.73
N LYS A 19 -22.44 3.37 -18.94
CA LYS A 19 -21.76 4.66 -19.25
C LYS A 19 -22.43 5.83 -18.50
N ALA A 20 -23.71 5.68 -18.19
CA ALA A 20 -24.44 6.61 -17.35
C ALA A 20 -24.12 6.49 -15.84
N LEU A 21 -23.34 5.49 -15.40
CA LEU A 21 -23.02 5.22 -13.99
C LEU A 21 -21.63 5.72 -13.60
N ASP A 22 -21.36 5.83 -12.29
CA ASP A 22 -20.03 6.05 -11.73
C ASP A 22 -19.33 4.70 -11.52
N VAL A 23 -18.41 4.36 -12.42
CA VAL A 23 -17.69 3.07 -12.40
C VAL A 23 -16.47 3.18 -11.49
N VAL A 24 -16.35 2.23 -10.57
CA VAL A 24 -15.26 2.15 -9.61
C VAL A 24 -14.55 0.83 -9.75
N SER A 25 -13.24 0.95 -9.96
CA SER A 25 -12.28 -0.15 -9.93
C SER A 25 -11.28 0.11 -8.81
N ASN A 26 -10.83 -0.93 -8.12
CA ASN A 26 -9.80 -0.80 -7.11
C ASN A 26 -8.41 -0.79 -7.77
N SER A 27 -7.69 0.33 -7.65
CA SER A 27 -6.30 0.50 -8.09
C SER A 27 -5.30 -0.15 -7.13
N ARG A 28 -5.68 -0.38 -5.88
CA ARG A 28 -4.79 -0.81 -4.79
C ARG A 28 -4.65 -2.33 -4.79
N GLU A 29 -3.42 -2.83 -4.71
CA GLU A 29 -3.14 -4.26 -4.67
C GLU A 29 -3.00 -4.74 -3.22
N LEU A 30 -4.11 -5.23 -2.66
CA LEU A 30 -4.20 -5.58 -1.23
C LEU A 30 -3.06 -6.48 -0.77
N ARG A 31 -2.74 -7.52 -1.55
CA ARG A 31 -1.67 -8.45 -1.18
C ARG A 31 -0.32 -7.74 -1.10
N ARG A 32 0.04 -6.96 -2.12
CA ARG A 32 1.27 -6.16 -2.13
C ARG A 32 1.32 -5.26 -0.90
N ASP A 33 0.24 -4.55 -0.63
CA ASP A 33 0.21 -3.52 0.39
C ASP A 33 0.26 -4.10 1.82
N ILE A 34 -0.30 -5.30 2.04
CA ILE A 34 -0.09 -6.08 3.29
C ILE A 34 1.40 -6.37 3.49
N HIS A 35 2.12 -6.82 2.46
CA HIS A 35 3.55 -7.12 2.62
C HIS A 35 4.41 -5.86 2.75
N VAL A 36 4.05 -4.77 2.09
CA VAL A 36 4.68 -3.46 2.34
C VAL A 36 4.52 -3.07 3.81
N PHE A 37 3.32 -3.24 4.37
CA PHE A 37 3.07 -2.98 5.79
C PHE A 37 3.87 -3.91 6.70
N VAL A 38 3.83 -5.23 6.48
CA VAL A 38 4.54 -6.20 7.31
C VAL A 38 6.05 -5.97 7.30
N ASN A 39 6.64 -5.70 6.13
CA ASN A 39 8.07 -5.38 6.04
C ASN A 39 8.40 -4.08 6.77
N TYR A 40 7.54 -3.06 6.66
CA TYR A 40 7.72 -1.80 7.39
C TYR A 40 7.77 -2.03 8.91
N ILE A 41 6.90 -2.89 9.44
CA ILE A 41 6.87 -3.24 10.87
C ILE A 41 8.07 -4.11 11.25
N ARG A 42 8.50 -5.05 10.39
CA ARG A 42 9.68 -5.88 10.65
C ARG A 42 10.94 -5.05 10.87
N GLU A 43 11.10 -3.99 10.08
CA GLU A 43 12.29 -3.14 10.10
C GLU A 43 12.25 -2.03 11.16
N ARG A 44 11.13 -1.86 11.88
CA ARG A 44 10.92 -0.70 12.77
C ARG A 44 10.10 -1.02 14.00
N ASP A 45 10.56 -0.52 15.15
CA ASP A 45 9.77 -0.47 16.37
C ASP A 45 8.66 0.59 16.27
N VAL A 46 7.45 0.15 15.92
CA VAL A 46 6.28 1.04 15.82
C VAL A 46 5.45 0.96 17.10
N LYS A 47 5.43 2.06 17.86
CA LYS A 47 4.57 2.25 19.04
C LYS A 47 3.22 2.84 18.63
N ARG A 48 2.12 2.21 19.01
CA ARG A 48 0.76 2.75 18.78
C ARG A 48 0.48 3.94 19.70
N THR A 49 -0.51 4.76 19.34
CA THR A 49 -0.88 5.93 20.13
C THR A 49 -1.50 5.53 21.47
N TYR A 50 -1.15 6.28 22.52
CA TYR A 50 -1.58 5.98 23.90
C TYR A 50 -3.10 5.93 24.10
N ARG A 51 -3.89 6.80 23.44
CA ARG A 51 -5.33 6.97 23.74
C ARG A 51 -6.28 6.34 22.72
N SER A 52 -5.82 6.09 21.51
CA SER A 52 -6.69 5.64 20.42
C SER A 52 -6.24 4.33 19.80
N ASN A 53 -5.10 3.81 20.23
CA ASN A 53 -4.51 2.61 19.68
C ASN A 53 -4.33 2.69 18.16
N ASP A 54 -4.03 3.88 17.62
CA ASP A 54 -3.82 4.12 16.19
C ASP A 54 -2.33 4.06 15.84
N LEU A 55 -2.03 3.95 14.55
CA LEU A 55 -0.67 4.19 14.06
C LEU A 55 -0.29 5.67 14.20
N PRO A 56 0.96 5.99 14.60
CA PRO A 56 1.41 7.37 14.62
C PRO A 56 1.37 8.00 13.21
N LYS A 57 1.03 9.30 13.14
CA LYS A 57 0.94 10.04 11.86
C LYS A 57 2.23 10.00 11.04
N SER A 58 3.39 9.92 11.69
CA SER A 58 4.69 9.76 11.04
C SER A 58 4.79 8.44 10.26
N ASP A 59 4.30 7.37 10.85
CA ASP A 59 4.38 6.02 10.30
C ASP A 59 3.33 5.83 9.22
N ILE A 60 2.12 6.36 9.41
CA ILE A 60 1.10 6.44 8.35
C ILE A 60 1.64 7.18 7.12
N LYS A 61 2.32 8.32 7.29
CA LYS A 61 2.92 9.07 6.17
C LYS A 61 4.02 8.29 5.44
N ARG A 62 4.81 7.49 6.15
CA ARG A 62 5.85 6.65 5.55
C ARG A 62 5.24 5.47 4.81
N LEU A 63 4.30 4.78 5.44
CA LEU A 63 3.54 3.68 4.84
C LEU A 63 2.82 4.12 3.57
N ALA A 64 2.15 5.28 3.57
CA ALA A 64 1.49 5.80 2.38
C ALA A 64 2.45 6.02 1.20
N LYS A 65 3.67 6.51 1.49
CA LYS A 65 4.72 6.66 0.47
C LYS A 65 5.24 5.32 -0.05
N LEU A 66 5.35 4.31 0.81
CA LEU A 66 5.81 2.97 0.43
C LEU A 66 4.74 2.22 -0.37
N ILE A 67 3.47 2.36 0.00
CA ILE A 67 2.34 1.84 -0.78
C ILE A 67 2.32 2.52 -2.15
N GLY A 68 2.54 3.83 -2.21
CA GLY A 68 2.71 4.56 -3.48
C GLY A 68 1.41 4.73 -4.27
N ASP A 69 0.26 4.47 -3.67
CA ASP A 69 -1.06 4.77 -4.23
C ASP A 69 -1.41 6.25 -4.03
N GLN A 70 -1.81 6.92 -5.11
CA GLN A 70 -2.08 8.36 -5.10
C GLN A 70 -3.25 8.72 -4.18
N GLU A 71 -4.32 7.93 -4.17
CA GLU A 71 -5.49 8.17 -3.32
C GLU A 71 -5.13 8.04 -1.83
N THR A 72 -4.33 7.02 -1.47
CA THR A 72 -3.79 6.84 -0.12
C THR A 72 -2.92 8.02 0.31
N LEU A 73 -2.08 8.54 -0.58
CA LEU A 73 -1.26 9.72 -0.30
C LEU A 73 -2.10 10.97 -0.07
N GLU A 74 -3.12 11.20 -0.89
CA GLU A 74 -4.03 12.34 -0.76
C GLU A 74 -4.83 12.29 0.55
N GLU A 75 -5.33 11.11 0.94
CA GLU A 75 -6.01 10.89 2.22
C GLU A 75 -5.14 11.29 3.42
N VAL A 76 -3.89 10.80 3.44
CA VAL A 76 -2.96 11.05 4.53
C VAL A 76 -2.51 12.52 4.55
N GLN A 77 -2.36 13.16 3.39
CA GLN A 77 -2.08 14.59 3.32
C GLN A 77 -3.24 15.43 3.85
N ALA A 78 -4.48 15.06 3.49
CA ALA A 78 -5.67 15.80 3.88
C ALA A 78 -6.03 15.63 5.37
N THR A 79 -5.82 14.45 5.94
CA THR A 79 -6.42 14.07 7.24
C THR A 79 -5.42 13.52 8.25
N GLY A 80 -4.23 13.12 7.81
CA GLY A 80 -3.21 12.49 8.64
C GLY A 80 -3.46 11.01 8.92
N THR A 81 -4.51 10.42 8.36
CA THR A 81 -4.91 9.01 8.48
C THR A 81 -5.24 8.44 7.10
N SER A 82 -5.25 7.11 6.94
CA SER A 82 -5.78 6.46 5.74
C SER A 82 -6.58 5.21 6.11
N PRO A 83 -7.86 5.13 5.72
CA PRO A 83 -8.68 3.94 5.94
C PRO A 83 -8.10 2.69 5.27
N TRP A 84 -7.35 2.85 4.18
CA TRP A 84 -6.68 1.73 3.51
C TRP A 84 -5.54 1.17 4.37
N ILE A 85 -4.71 2.05 4.93
CA ILE A 85 -3.65 1.65 5.86
C ILE A 85 -4.24 1.02 7.12
N ASP A 86 -5.32 1.60 7.68
CA ASP A 86 -5.99 1.03 8.85
C ASP A 86 -6.61 -0.33 8.54
N PHE A 87 -7.17 -0.51 7.32
CA PHE A 87 -7.70 -1.79 6.86
C PHE A 87 -6.61 -2.87 6.77
N ILE A 88 -5.47 -2.51 6.19
CA ILE A 88 -4.29 -3.37 6.07
C ILE A 88 -3.74 -3.75 7.44
N ASP A 89 -3.60 -2.80 8.35
CA ASP A 89 -3.12 -3.02 9.72
C ASP A 89 -3.94 -4.11 10.43
N ARG A 90 -5.27 -3.93 10.54
CA ARG A 90 -6.09 -4.97 11.19
C ARG A 90 -6.25 -6.24 10.35
N LEU A 91 -6.00 -6.21 9.03
CA LEU A 91 -5.89 -7.46 8.26
C LEU A 91 -4.59 -8.22 8.58
N ALA A 92 -3.47 -7.53 8.72
CA ALA A 92 -2.20 -8.11 9.13
C ALA A 92 -2.27 -8.70 10.53
N LEU A 93 -2.99 -8.03 11.45
CA LEU A 93 -3.32 -8.57 12.78
C LEU A 93 -4.17 -9.85 12.65
N THR A 94 -5.22 -9.83 11.82
CA THR A 94 -6.10 -10.99 11.61
C THR A 94 -5.35 -12.19 11.02
N LEU A 95 -4.41 -11.94 10.11
CA LEU A 95 -3.54 -12.96 9.52
C LEU A 95 -2.46 -13.45 10.49
N GLY A 96 -2.27 -12.76 11.61
CA GLY A 96 -1.28 -13.10 12.63
C GLY A 96 0.15 -12.69 12.27
N PHE A 97 0.36 -11.90 11.22
CA PHE A 97 1.70 -11.38 10.87
C PHE A 97 2.23 -10.39 11.89
N VAL A 98 1.33 -9.69 12.55
CA VAL A 98 1.64 -8.77 13.64
C VAL A 98 0.79 -9.08 14.87
N ARG A 99 1.25 -8.64 16.04
CA ARG A 99 0.50 -8.68 17.29
C ARG A 99 0.69 -7.37 18.03
N TYR A 100 -0.40 -6.87 18.59
CA TYR A 100 -0.45 -5.73 19.51
C TYR A 100 -1.69 -5.89 20.39
N ASP A 101 -1.74 -5.14 21.49
CA ASP A 101 -2.87 -5.18 22.40
C ASP A 101 -4.07 -4.46 21.76
N THR A 102 -5.21 -5.13 21.71
CA THR A 102 -6.47 -4.56 21.19
C THR A 102 -7.44 -4.15 22.28
N GLU A 103 -7.14 -4.51 23.53
CA GLU A 103 -7.89 -4.14 24.73
C GLU A 103 -6.99 -3.22 25.55
N GLY A 104 -7.47 -2.02 25.87
CA GLY A 104 -6.69 -1.05 26.63
C GLY A 104 -7.01 -1.05 28.12
N GLU A 105 -6.14 -0.42 28.89
CA GLU A 105 -6.31 -0.25 30.34
C GLU A 105 -6.95 1.11 30.64
N TYR A 106 -7.91 1.14 31.55
CA TYR A 106 -8.49 2.39 32.03
C TYR A 106 -7.52 3.09 32.99
N VAL A 107 -7.01 4.26 32.58
CA VAL A 107 -6.09 5.06 33.42
C VAL A 107 -6.80 6.35 33.86
N GLY A 108 -7.10 6.44 35.16
CA GLY A 108 -7.68 7.61 35.84
C GLY A 108 -9.04 7.36 36.51
N TYR A 109 -9.32 8.06 37.61
CA TYR A 109 -10.53 7.89 38.45
C TYR A 109 -11.87 8.18 37.74
N SER A 110 -11.86 8.81 36.56
CA SER A 110 -13.05 9.21 35.79
C SER A 110 -12.94 8.98 34.27
N SER A 111 -11.91 8.27 33.80
CA SER A 111 -11.69 8.05 32.36
C SER A 111 -12.56 6.91 31.84
N THR A 112 -13.50 7.20 30.93
CA THR A 112 -14.16 6.18 30.09
C THR A 112 -13.31 5.79 28.86
N THR A 113 -12.10 6.33 28.74
CA THR A 113 -11.22 6.11 27.60
C THR A 113 -10.12 5.11 27.98
N GLU A 114 -10.06 4.02 27.23
CA GLU A 114 -8.99 3.04 27.31
C GLU A 114 -7.64 3.66 26.94
N SER A 115 -6.56 3.12 27.50
CA SER A 115 -5.20 3.56 27.19
C SER A 115 -4.26 2.40 26.95
N TYR A 116 -3.21 2.68 26.18
CA TYR A 116 -2.29 1.71 25.59
C TYR A 116 -0.84 2.19 25.82
N PRO A 117 -0.34 2.15 27.07
CA PRO A 117 0.90 2.82 27.43
C PRO A 117 2.13 2.33 26.68
N ASP A 118 2.26 1.01 26.50
CA ASP A 118 3.41 0.36 25.86
C ASP A 118 3.00 -0.63 24.76
N ASN A 119 2.04 -0.20 23.94
CA ASN A 119 1.53 -1.03 22.87
C ASN A 119 2.37 -0.92 21.59
N TYR A 120 3.43 -1.72 21.51
CA TYR A 120 4.26 -1.86 20.32
C TYR A 120 3.72 -2.95 19.41
N ILE A 121 3.76 -2.69 18.11
CA ILE A 121 3.43 -3.70 17.10
C ILE A 121 4.61 -4.68 17.01
N ARG A 122 4.36 -5.96 17.31
CA ARG A 122 5.36 -7.03 17.22
C ARG A 122 5.16 -7.84 15.96
N PHE A 123 6.20 -7.94 15.14
CA PHE A 123 6.24 -8.83 13.97
C PHE A 123 6.35 -10.30 14.41
N ARG A 124 5.64 -11.22 13.71
CA ARG A 124 5.68 -12.66 13.96
C ARG A 124 6.31 -13.40 12.79
N GLU A 125 7.62 -13.56 12.86
CA GLU A 125 8.45 -14.18 11.82
C GLU A 125 7.95 -15.55 11.36
N GLN A 126 7.75 -16.49 12.29
CA GLN A 126 7.27 -17.84 11.96
C GLN A 126 5.96 -17.86 11.16
N THR A 127 5.03 -16.94 11.43
CA THR A 127 3.74 -16.88 10.71
C THR A 127 3.91 -16.31 9.30
N ASP A 128 4.79 -15.33 9.14
CA ASP A 128 5.12 -14.78 7.83
C ASP A 128 5.90 -15.78 6.98
N GLU A 129 6.91 -16.46 7.53
CA GLU A 129 7.66 -17.52 6.84
C GLU A 129 6.76 -18.67 6.38
N GLN A 130 5.85 -19.11 7.26
CA GLN A 130 4.86 -20.12 6.90
C GLN A 130 3.98 -19.64 5.73
N PHE A 131 3.55 -18.38 5.75
CA PHE A 131 2.77 -17.81 4.64
C PHE A 131 3.59 -17.71 3.34
N LEU A 132 4.86 -17.33 3.42
CA LEU A 132 5.77 -17.25 2.27
C LEU A 132 6.05 -18.62 1.65
N SER A 133 5.98 -19.70 2.45
CA SER A 133 6.12 -21.08 1.97
C SER A 133 4.94 -21.57 1.13
N TYR A 134 3.77 -20.92 1.23
CA TYR A 134 2.59 -21.30 0.46
C TYR A 134 2.70 -20.90 -1.01
N SER A 135 2.00 -21.65 -1.87
CA SER A 135 1.85 -21.24 -3.27
C SER A 135 1.06 -19.93 -3.38
N THR A 136 1.22 -19.23 -4.50
CA THR A 136 0.59 -17.93 -4.76
C THR A 136 -0.96 -17.98 -4.65
N ILE A 137 -1.58 -19.11 -4.97
CA ILE A 137 -3.03 -19.32 -4.83
C ILE A 137 -3.44 -19.61 -3.39
N GLU A 138 -2.60 -20.33 -2.62
CA GLU A 138 -2.85 -20.61 -1.20
C GLU A 138 -2.71 -19.34 -0.36
N GLN A 139 -1.76 -18.48 -0.70
CA GLN A 139 -1.64 -17.13 -0.14
C GLN A 139 -2.91 -16.30 -0.40
N GLU A 140 -3.45 -16.33 -1.63
CA GLU A 140 -4.71 -15.64 -1.96
C GLU A 140 -5.85 -16.18 -1.09
N ALA A 141 -5.95 -17.52 -1.00
CA ALA A 141 -6.98 -18.19 -0.23
C ALA A 141 -6.86 -17.87 1.26
N CYS A 142 -5.65 -17.70 1.79
CA CYS A 142 -5.43 -17.30 3.18
C CYS A 142 -5.98 -15.90 3.44
N ILE A 143 -5.66 -14.93 2.57
CA ILE A 143 -6.18 -13.55 2.67
C ILE A 143 -7.70 -13.53 2.52
N LEU A 144 -8.24 -14.22 1.51
CA LEU A 144 -9.68 -14.30 1.28
C LEU A 144 -10.40 -14.94 2.48
N ASN A 145 -9.85 -16.03 3.03
CA ASN A 145 -10.43 -16.69 4.20
C ASN A 145 -10.38 -15.80 5.44
N ALA A 146 -9.31 -15.02 5.63
CA ALA A 146 -9.24 -14.02 6.69
C ALA A 146 -10.40 -13.03 6.52
N LEU A 147 -10.57 -12.42 5.33
CA LEU A 147 -11.67 -11.49 5.06
C LEU A 147 -13.06 -12.10 5.25
N ILE A 148 -13.27 -13.36 4.87
CA ILE A 148 -14.55 -14.07 5.07
C ILE A 148 -14.86 -14.28 6.56
N LYS A 149 -13.84 -14.62 7.35
CA LYS A 149 -13.97 -14.98 8.78
C LYS A 149 -13.91 -13.78 9.74
N ARG A 150 -13.34 -12.66 9.30
CA ARG A 150 -12.96 -11.51 10.14
C ARG A 150 -14.18 -10.71 10.60
N TYR A 151 -15.07 -11.23 11.44
CA TYR A 151 -16.16 -10.43 12.04
C TYR A 151 -16.77 -11.06 13.31
N ASP A 152 -17.22 -10.18 14.22
CA ASP A 152 -18.14 -10.49 15.30
C ASP A 152 -19.56 -9.92 14.99
N ASP A 153 -20.45 -9.87 15.97
CA ASP A 153 -21.81 -9.37 15.83
C ASP A 153 -21.91 -7.84 15.61
N ARG A 154 -20.80 -7.09 15.77
CA ARG A 154 -20.77 -5.62 15.73
C ARG A 154 -19.88 -5.04 14.65
N ASP A 155 -18.83 -5.75 14.26
CA ASP A 155 -18.05 -5.47 13.08
C ASP A 155 -18.61 -6.36 11.96
N ASN A 156 -19.26 -5.81 10.93
CA ASN A 156 -19.69 -6.49 9.69
C ASN A 156 -20.27 -5.47 8.70
N GLU A 157 -20.57 -5.91 7.48
CA GLU A 157 -21.05 -5.05 6.39
C GLU A 157 -22.28 -4.21 6.76
N PHE A 158 -23.10 -4.64 7.72
CA PHE A 158 -24.25 -3.83 8.14
C PHE A 158 -23.87 -2.61 8.98
N PHE A 159 -22.80 -2.69 9.78
CA PHE A 159 -22.53 -1.72 10.86
C PHE A 159 -21.21 -0.99 10.69
N SER A 160 -20.24 -1.57 10.01
CA SER A 160 -18.91 -1.02 9.83
C SER A 160 -18.55 -0.86 8.35
N ASN A 161 -17.76 0.18 8.06
CA ASN A 161 -17.08 0.31 6.77
C ASN A 161 -15.76 -0.43 6.89
N THR A 162 -15.85 -1.73 6.70
CA THR A 162 -14.78 -2.64 7.06
C THR A 162 -13.63 -2.59 6.08
N CYS A 163 -13.92 -2.21 4.84
CA CYS A 163 -12.99 -1.88 3.77
C CYS A 163 -12.94 -0.36 3.57
N SER A 164 -11.77 0.17 3.21
CA SER A 164 -11.60 1.59 2.91
C SER A 164 -12.50 2.07 1.76
N LEU A 165 -12.79 1.21 0.79
CA LEU A 165 -13.55 1.53 -0.41
C LEU A 165 -15.07 1.58 -0.19
N SER A 166 -15.54 1.10 0.96
CA SER A 166 -16.97 0.99 1.27
C SER A 166 -17.58 2.35 1.53
N VAL A 167 -18.47 2.86 0.67
CA VAL A 167 -19.13 4.17 0.81
C VAL A 167 -20.62 4.09 1.13
N LEU A 168 -21.22 2.90 1.06
CA LEU A 168 -22.64 2.71 1.32
C LEU A 168 -23.00 2.97 2.79
N ASP A 169 -24.19 3.56 3.01
CA ASP A 169 -24.68 3.87 4.35
C ASP A 169 -24.93 2.59 5.16
N ARG A 170 -24.97 2.67 6.49
CA ARG A 170 -24.99 1.49 7.38
C ARG A 170 -26.27 1.46 8.22
N PHE A 171 -26.63 0.27 8.68
CA PHE A 171 -27.62 0.16 9.74
C PHE A 171 -27.03 0.70 11.04
N ASP A 172 -27.91 1.16 11.92
CA ASP A 172 -27.51 1.43 13.29
C ASP A 172 -27.31 0.10 14.02
N THR A 173 -26.26 0.02 14.82
CA THR A 173 -25.99 -1.10 15.73
C THR A 173 -27.11 -1.31 16.75
N PHE A 174 -27.92 -0.29 17.06
CA PHE A 174 -29.00 -0.41 18.05
C PHE A 174 -30.11 -1.39 17.59
N GLY A 175 -30.37 -2.40 18.42
CA GLY A 175 -31.51 -3.32 18.33
C GLY A 175 -31.29 -4.58 17.50
N CYS A 176 -30.69 -4.50 16.30
CA CYS A 176 -30.36 -5.71 15.52
C CYS A 176 -29.08 -6.40 15.97
N ALA A 177 -28.10 -5.67 16.50
CA ALA A 177 -26.85 -6.26 16.99
C ALA A 177 -27.06 -7.22 18.18
N THR A 178 -28.10 -7.02 19.00
CA THR A 178 -28.49 -7.95 20.08
C THR A 178 -29.62 -8.90 19.67
N GLY A 179 -30.22 -8.66 18.49
CA GLY A 179 -31.39 -9.36 17.97
C GLY A 179 -31.00 -10.48 17.00
N VAL A 180 -31.37 -10.34 15.73
CA VAL A 180 -31.14 -11.38 14.72
C VAL A 180 -29.66 -11.56 14.36
N VAL A 181 -28.83 -10.52 14.45
CA VAL A 181 -27.46 -10.51 13.90
C VAL A 181 -26.54 -11.55 14.51
N PRO A 182 -26.51 -11.78 15.85
CA PRO A 182 -25.68 -12.82 16.45
C PRO A 182 -25.96 -14.23 15.92
N SER A 183 -27.14 -14.48 15.36
CA SER A 183 -27.49 -15.76 14.75
C SER A 183 -26.99 -15.92 13.30
N ILE A 184 -26.58 -14.83 12.67
CA ILE A 184 -26.21 -14.81 11.25
C ILE A 184 -24.82 -15.44 11.08
N ARG A 185 -24.75 -16.40 10.16
CA ARG A 185 -23.48 -17.01 9.73
C ARG A 185 -22.93 -16.27 8.52
N PHE A 186 -22.40 -15.07 8.77
CA PHE A 186 -21.86 -14.21 7.71
C PHE A 186 -20.76 -14.90 6.89
N ASP A 187 -19.94 -15.73 7.53
CA ASP A 187 -18.93 -16.56 6.85
C ASP A 187 -19.54 -17.45 5.76
N LYS A 188 -20.69 -18.06 6.04
CA LYS A 188 -21.41 -18.91 5.09
C LYS A 188 -22.13 -18.09 4.02
N ALA A 189 -22.74 -16.97 4.40
CA ALA A 189 -23.42 -16.08 3.46
C ALA A 189 -22.44 -15.52 2.42
N ARG A 190 -21.26 -15.05 2.85
CA ARG A 190 -20.20 -14.55 1.96
C ARG A 190 -19.69 -15.64 1.01
N LYS A 191 -19.44 -16.85 1.52
CA LYS A 191 -19.05 -17.99 0.66
C LYS A 191 -20.12 -18.31 -0.37
N CYS A 192 -21.39 -18.33 0.03
CA CYS A 192 -22.50 -18.52 -0.89
C CYS A 192 -22.50 -17.46 -2.00
N LEU A 193 -22.30 -16.18 -1.66
CA LEU A 193 -22.24 -15.11 -2.65
C LEU A 193 -21.02 -15.25 -3.58
N LEU A 194 -19.84 -15.57 -3.04
CA LEU A 194 -18.65 -15.83 -3.86
C LEU A 194 -18.87 -17.01 -4.82
N ASP A 195 -19.47 -18.10 -4.35
CA ASP A 195 -19.76 -19.27 -5.18
C ASP A 195 -20.73 -18.94 -6.31
N LEU A 196 -21.77 -18.14 -6.03
CA LEU A 196 -22.71 -17.66 -7.07
C LEU A 196 -22.03 -16.75 -8.09
N LEU A 197 -21.13 -15.87 -7.65
CA LEU A 197 -20.38 -15.01 -8.56
C LEU A 197 -19.50 -15.81 -9.54
N LYS A 198 -19.14 -17.06 -9.24
CA LYS A 198 -18.40 -17.93 -10.18
C LYS A 198 -19.19 -18.27 -11.44
N GLU A 199 -20.52 -18.24 -11.36
CA GLU A 199 -21.38 -18.52 -12.52
C GLU A 199 -21.47 -17.34 -13.49
N CYS A 200 -21.04 -16.15 -13.07
CA CYS A 200 -20.96 -14.97 -13.92
C CYS A 200 -19.87 -15.13 -14.99
N LYS A 201 -20.15 -14.65 -16.20
CA LYS A 201 -19.12 -14.44 -17.22
C LYS A 201 -18.24 -13.24 -16.87
N SER A 202 -16.93 -13.41 -16.99
CA SER A 202 -15.97 -12.31 -16.86
C SER A 202 -16.21 -11.22 -17.89
N GLY A 203 -15.95 -9.97 -17.51
CA GLY A 203 -16.04 -8.81 -18.38
C GLY A 203 -17.46 -8.30 -18.63
N VAL A 204 -18.49 -9.05 -18.21
CA VAL A 204 -19.90 -8.69 -18.39
C VAL A 204 -20.42 -7.92 -17.19
N TRP A 205 -21.11 -6.81 -17.46
CA TRP A 205 -21.81 -6.03 -16.44
C TRP A 205 -23.21 -6.60 -16.18
N TYR A 206 -23.45 -7.00 -14.93
CA TYR A 206 -24.74 -7.49 -14.45
C TYR A 206 -25.44 -6.45 -13.59
N SER A 207 -26.77 -6.42 -13.64
CA SER A 207 -27.57 -5.58 -12.75
C SER A 207 -27.55 -6.15 -11.32
N THR A 208 -27.19 -5.33 -10.35
CA THR A 208 -27.24 -5.68 -8.92
C THR A 208 -28.66 -6.03 -8.49
N ALA A 209 -29.65 -5.29 -8.98
CA ALA A 209 -31.06 -5.57 -8.70
C ALA A 209 -31.46 -6.96 -9.21
N SER A 210 -30.99 -7.37 -10.40
CA SER A 210 -31.26 -8.71 -10.92
C SER A 210 -30.62 -9.82 -10.07
N PHE A 211 -29.44 -9.57 -9.49
CA PHE A 211 -28.78 -10.50 -8.58
C PHE A 211 -29.52 -10.62 -7.25
N ILE A 212 -30.01 -9.51 -6.69
CA ILE A 212 -30.85 -9.51 -5.48
C ILE A 212 -32.17 -10.24 -5.74
N GLN A 213 -32.81 -10.03 -6.90
CA GLN A 213 -34.04 -10.77 -7.27
C GLN A 213 -33.79 -12.27 -7.43
N TYR A 214 -32.65 -12.65 -8.02
CA TYR A 214 -32.24 -14.06 -8.09
C TYR A 214 -32.08 -14.68 -6.69
N LEU A 215 -31.39 -13.99 -5.77
CA LEU A 215 -31.23 -14.45 -4.39
C LEU A 215 -32.58 -14.54 -3.66
N LYS A 216 -33.46 -13.55 -3.81
CA LYS A 216 -34.81 -13.56 -3.21
C LYS A 216 -35.62 -14.77 -3.65
N LYS A 217 -35.45 -15.21 -4.90
CA LYS A 217 -36.20 -16.32 -5.48
C LYS A 217 -35.60 -17.68 -5.15
N GLU A 218 -34.31 -17.86 -5.39
CA GLU A 218 -33.64 -19.17 -5.34
C GLU A 218 -32.94 -19.42 -3.99
N HIS A 219 -32.57 -18.36 -3.26
CA HIS A 219 -31.85 -18.42 -1.98
C HIS A 219 -32.42 -17.47 -0.91
N PRO A 220 -33.74 -17.47 -0.61
CA PRO A 220 -34.39 -16.48 0.26
C PRO A 220 -33.91 -16.43 1.72
N PHE A 221 -33.11 -17.41 2.13
CA PHE A 221 -32.59 -17.57 3.50
C PHE A 221 -31.06 -17.70 3.52
N PHE A 222 -30.36 -17.15 2.53
CA PHE A 222 -28.89 -17.27 2.44
C PHE A 222 -28.17 -16.51 3.54
N LEU A 223 -28.73 -15.38 3.99
CA LEU A 223 -28.17 -14.54 5.04
C LEU A 223 -28.84 -14.81 6.39
N ILE A 224 -30.13 -14.52 6.50
CA ILE A 224 -30.90 -14.70 7.73
C ILE A 224 -31.69 -16.01 7.60
N PRO A 225 -31.49 -17.00 8.50
CA PRO A 225 -32.23 -18.25 8.47
C PRO A 225 -33.76 -18.03 8.52
N GLN A 226 -34.51 -19.00 8.01
CA GLN A 226 -35.97 -18.97 8.10
C GLN A 226 -36.46 -19.03 9.55
N ASN A 227 -35.85 -19.93 10.33
CA ASN A 227 -36.12 -20.10 11.75
C ASN A 227 -34.90 -19.57 12.51
N VAL A 228 -35.04 -18.37 13.06
CA VAL A 228 -34.04 -17.79 13.94
C VAL A 228 -34.45 -18.07 15.37
N GLU A 229 -33.51 -18.37 16.26
CA GLU A 229 -33.75 -18.36 17.71
C GLU A 229 -32.97 -17.19 18.31
N VAL A 230 -33.68 -16.13 18.72
CA VAL A 230 -33.07 -14.95 19.33
C VAL A 230 -33.43 -14.89 20.80
N LYS A 231 -32.43 -14.70 21.66
CA LYS A 231 -32.59 -14.52 23.11
C LYS A 231 -32.76 -13.03 23.49
N ASP A 232 -33.55 -12.29 22.72
CA ASP A 232 -33.83 -10.87 22.94
C ASP A 232 -35.28 -10.70 23.37
N ARG A 233 -35.51 -10.03 24.50
CA ARG A 233 -36.84 -9.77 25.07
C ARG A 233 -37.72 -8.90 24.18
N TRP A 234 -37.15 -8.18 23.22
CA TRP A 234 -37.86 -7.30 22.29
C TRP A 234 -38.09 -7.94 20.92
N TRP A 235 -37.63 -9.17 20.71
CA TRP A 235 -37.83 -9.88 19.46
C TRP A 235 -39.28 -10.37 19.33
N LYS A 236 -39.88 -10.09 18.16
CA LYS A 236 -41.29 -10.39 17.87
C LYS A 236 -41.49 -11.68 17.05
N GLY A 237 -40.45 -12.49 16.88
CA GLY A 237 -40.51 -13.71 16.05
C GLY A 237 -40.42 -13.46 14.55
N GLU A 238 -40.11 -12.22 14.13
CA GLU A 238 -39.96 -11.80 12.74
C GLU A 238 -38.45 -11.70 12.37
N ARG A 239 -38.11 -11.89 11.09
CA ARG A 239 -36.72 -11.94 10.56
C ARG A 239 -36.08 -10.55 10.46
N TYR A 240 -36.86 -9.54 10.09
CA TYR A 240 -36.37 -8.19 9.81
C TYR A 240 -36.80 -7.16 10.86
N CYS A 241 -37.59 -7.55 11.87
CA CYS A 241 -38.16 -6.62 12.86
C CYS A 241 -37.16 -5.85 13.73
N ASN A 242 -35.87 -6.23 13.71
CA ASN A 242 -34.81 -5.52 14.43
C ASN A 242 -33.98 -4.59 13.54
N PHE A 243 -34.20 -4.57 12.22
CA PHE A 243 -33.53 -3.65 11.32
C PHE A 243 -34.35 -2.36 11.22
N TYR A 244 -33.72 -1.25 11.58
CA TYR A 244 -34.35 0.06 11.60
C TYR A 244 -33.93 0.88 10.39
N GLU A 245 -34.92 1.53 9.79
CA GLU A 245 -34.73 2.56 8.79
C GLU A 245 -35.18 3.91 9.32
N ARG A 246 -34.53 4.97 8.88
CA ARG A 246 -34.85 6.33 9.33
C ARG A 246 -35.10 7.24 8.15
N GLY A 247 -36.08 8.14 8.27
CA GLY A 247 -36.31 9.21 7.29
C GLY A 247 -35.28 10.34 7.37
N GLU A 248 -34.46 10.36 8.43
CA GLU A 248 -33.32 11.25 8.66
C GLU A 248 -32.24 10.45 9.37
N LEU A 249 -30.95 10.74 9.15
CA LEU A 249 -29.83 9.96 9.71
C LEU A 249 -29.93 9.76 11.26
N TRP A 250 -30.56 10.71 11.96
CA TRP A 250 -30.74 10.73 13.42
C TRP A 250 -32.21 10.68 13.87
N GLY A 251 -33.14 10.42 12.95
CA GLY A 251 -34.58 10.34 13.26
C GLY A 251 -34.96 9.08 14.02
N ARG A 252 -36.19 9.03 14.55
CA ARG A 252 -36.75 7.77 15.09
C ARG A 252 -36.77 6.72 13.98
N GLY A 253 -36.19 5.55 14.25
CA GLY A 253 -36.18 4.44 13.31
C GLY A 253 -37.52 3.72 13.28
N GLU A 254 -37.97 3.40 12.07
CA GLU A 254 -39.06 2.48 11.80
C GLU A 254 -38.47 1.11 11.46
N THR A 255 -39.03 0.05 12.03
CA THR A 255 -38.60 -1.33 11.75
C THR A 255 -39.01 -1.73 10.33
N VAL A 256 -38.17 -2.45 9.61
CA VAL A 256 -38.54 -3.07 8.32
C VAL A 256 -39.57 -4.17 8.59
N PRO A 257 -40.82 -4.06 8.08
CA PRO A 257 -41.83 -5.08 8.31
C PRO A 257 -41.55 -6.33 7.46
N ASP A 258 -41.60 -7.52 8.06
CA ASP A 258 -41.37 -8.79 7.36
C ASP A 258 -42.29 -9.00 6.17
N LYS A 259 -43.53 -8.54 6.29
CA LYS A 259 -44.57 -8.68 5.25
C LYS A 259 -44.46 -7.62 4.16
N ALA A 260 -43.54 -6.66 4.27
CA ALA A 260 -43.35 -5.67 3.21
C ALA A 260 -42.82 -6.38 1.95
N PRO A 261 -43.38 -6.08 0.76
CA PRO A 261 -43.02 -6.76 -0.48
C PRO A 261 -41.54 -6.57 -0.86
N ASP A 262 -40.89 -5.53 -0.33
CA ASP A 262 -39.49 -5.15 -0.54
C ASP A 262 -38.59 -5.40 0.68
N ALA A 263 -39.06 -6.14 1.69
CA ALA A 263 -38.33 -6.36 2.94
C ALA A 263 -36.98 -7.05 2.72
N PHE A 264 -36.94 -8.03 1.81
CA PHE A 264 -35.72 -8.74 1.44
C PHE A 264 -34.69 -7.79 0.84
N GLU A 265 -35.12 -6.95 -0.11
CA GLU A 265 -34.29 -5.95 -0.76
C GLU A 265 -33.73 -4.95 0.28
N ARG A 266 -34.59 -4.50 1.20
CA ARG A 266 -34.21 -3.58 2.28
C ARG A 266 -33.18 -4.17 3.23
N VAL A 267 -33.21 -5.46 3.57
CA VAL A 267 -32.22 -6.02 4.52
C VAL A 267 -31.13 -6.80 3.79
N GLU A 268 -31.48 -7.91 3.16
CA GLU A 268 -30.52 -8.80 2.51
C GLU A 268 -29.97 -8.21 1.21
N GLY A 269 -30.78 -7.45 0.47
CA GLY A 269 -30.30 -6.70 -0.71
C GLY A 269 -29.23 -5.67 -0.34
N ARG A 270 -29.41 -4.95 0.78
CA ARG A 270 -28.39 -4.05 1.33
C ARG A 270 -27.11 -4.78 1.71
N PHE A 271 -27.22 -5.98 2.29
CA PHE A 271 -26.05 -6.81 2.57
C PHE A 271 -25.31 -7.15 1.28
N VAL A 272 -26.01 -7.55 0.21
CA VAL A 272 -25.39 -7.88 -1.09
C VAL A 272 -24.62 -6.69 -1.65
N GLU A 273 -25.20 -5.48 -1.66
CA GLU A 273 -24.50 -4.29 -2.15
C GLU A 273 -23.20 -4.03 -1.37
N ARG A 274 -23.26 -4.09 -0.03
CA ARG A 274 -22.12 -3.84 0.85
C ARG A 274 -21.08 -4.95 0.76
N PHE A 275 -21.51 -6.19 0.58
CA PHE A 275 -20.63 -7.32 0.33
C PHE A 275 -19.83 -7.11 -0.95
N LEU A 276 -20.48 -6.77 -2.08
CA LEU A 276 -19.81 -6.54 -3.37
C LEU A 276 -18.78 -5.40 -3.27
N GLU A 277 -19.10 -4.35 -2.51
CA GLU A 277 -18.21 -3.21 -2.26
C GLU A 277 -17.08 -3.51 -1.26
N ASN A 278 -17.26 -4.50 -0.39
CA ASN A 278 -16.30 -4.87 0.64
C ASN A 278 -15.24 -5.84 0.08
N ILE A 279 -15.48 -7.16 0.19
CA ILE A 279 -14.46 -8.19 -0.10
C ILE A 279 -14.11 -8.25 -1.59
N PRO A 280 -15.07 -8.42 -2.52
CA PRO A 280 -14.73 -8.59 -3.93
C PRO A 280 -14.06 -7.36 -4.54
N LEU A 281 -14.49 -6.15 -4.18
CA LEU A 281 -13.85 -4.93 -4.67
C LEU A 281 -12.44 -4.74 -4.10
N SER A 282 -12.22 -4.94 -2.80
CA SER A 282 -10.88 -4.80 -2.21
C SER A 282 -9.89 -5.88 -2.67
N MET A 283 -10.36 -7.09 -2.98
CA MET A 283 -9.55 -8.14 -3.60
C MET A 283 -9.34 -7.96 -5.12
N ARG A 284 -9.90 -6.89 -5.72
CA ARG A 284 -9.90 -6.66 -7.17
C ARG A 284 -10.49 -7.85 -7.93
N TYR A 285 -11.58 -8.43 -7.43
CA TYR A 285 -12.31 -9.54 -8.07
C TYR A 285 -13.45 -9.07 -8.97
N LEU A 286 -13.93 -7.85 -8.74
CA LEU A 286 -14.93 -7.22 -9.56
C LEU A 286 -14.77 -5.70 -9.56
N ASP A 287 -15.43 -5.08 -10.52
CA ASP A 287 -15.71 -3.66 -10.54
C ASP A 287 -17.18 -3.43 -10.18
N VAL A 288 -17.48 -2.27 -9.61
CA VAL A 288 -18.84 -1.86 -9.25
C VAL A 288 -19.21 -0.56 -9.94
N ALA A 289 -20.50 -0.31 -10.13
CA ALA A 289 -21.00 0.92 -10.73
C ALA A 289 -22.16 1.48 -9.90
N TYR A 290 -22.04 2.74 -9.50
CA TYR A 290 -23.01 3.44 -8.66
C TYR A 290 -23.90 4.37 -9.48
N ASP A 291 -25.05 4.72 -8.91
CA ASP A 291 -25.84 5.85 -9.39
C ASP A 291 -24.98 7.14 -9.37
N LYS A 292 -24.95 7.91 -10.47
CA LYS A 292 -24.23 9.21 -10.47
C LYS A 292 -24.83 10.22 -9.49
N ALA A 293 -26.12 10.09 -9.19
CA ALA A 293 -26.77 10.90 -8.16
C ALA A 293 -26.30 10.55 -6.75
N TYR A 294 -25.64 9.39 -6.56
CA TYR A 294 -24.99 9.05 -5.31
C TYR A 294 -23.66 9.82 -5.25
N GLU A 295 -23.58 10.82 -4.36
CA GLU A 295 -22.39 11.65 -4.14
C GLU A 295 -21.25 10.85 -3.48
N ARG A 296 -20.80 9.75 -4.10
CA ARG A 296 -19.82 8.79 -3.58
C ARG A 296 -18.54 9.48 -3.14
N ARG A 297 -17.99 10.37 -3.98
CA ARG A 297 -16.75 11.11 -3.69
C ARG A 297 -16.92 12.06 -2.51
N GLU A 298 -18.05 12.77 -2.41
CA GLU A 298 -18.29 13.66 -1.27
C GLU A 298 -18.52 12.85 0.02
N LYS A 299 -19.24 11.73 -0.02
CA LYS A 299 -19.38 10.81 1.11
C LYS A 299 -18.07 10.16 1.53
N TYR A 300 -17.21 9.81 0.56
CA TYR A 300 -15.88 9.28 0.82
C TYR A 300 -15.02 10.32 1.55
N GLN A 301 -14.95 11.55 1.02
CA GLN A 301 -14.12 12.62 1.59
C GLN A 301 -14.65 13.13 2.93
N SER A 302 -15.97 13.16 3.12
CA SER A 302 -16.61 13.71 4.33
C SER A 302 -16.47 12.88 5.58
N ARG A 303 -16.19 11.59 5.45
CA ARG A 303 -15.86 10.72 6.58
C ARG A 303 -14.61 11.17 7.33
N TYR A 304 -13.73 11.93 6.68
CA TYR A 304 -12.38 12.17 7.19
C TYR A 304 -12.05 13.65 7.39
N LYS A 305 -12.86 14.56 6.83
CA LYS A 305 -12.80 16.00 7.09
C LYS A 305 -13.96 16.41 8.00
N ARG A 306 -13.68 16.64 9.28
CA ARG A 306 -14.66 17.03 10.32
C ARG A 306 -15.56 18.22 9.89
N ASP A 307 -14.98 19.18 9.16
CA ASP A 307 -15.71 20.35 8.66
C ASP A 307 -16.61 20.05 7.45
N SER A 308 -16.22 19.10 6.60
CA SER A 308 -17.04 18.69 5.45
C SER A 308 -18.22 17.79 5.83
N TYR A 309 -18.10 17.02 6.92
CA TYR A 309 -19.24 16.30 7.50
C TYR A 309 -20.36 17.27 7.89
N MET A 310 -20.03 18.45 8.43
CA MET A 310 -21.03 19.48 8.77
C MET A 310 -21.63 20.18 7.54
N VAL A 311 -20.87 20.31 6.44
CA VAL A 311 -21.33 20.93 5.19
C VAL A 311 -22.24 20.03 4.37
N ILE A 312 -21.90 18.74 4.22
CA ILE A 312 -22.80 17.74 3.61
C ILE A 312 -24.08 17.59 4.45
N ARG A 313 -23.92 17.58 5.78
CA ARG A 313 -25.04 17.60 6.74
C ARG A 313 -25.97 18.81 6.60
N GLY A 314 -25.46 19.96 6.15
CA GLY A 314 -26.28 21.12 5.80
C GLY A 314 -27.08 20.95 4.50
N LYS A 315 -26.48 20.31 3.49
CA LYS A 315 -27.10 20.05 2.18
C LYS A 315 -28.11 18.89 2.22
N GLU A 316 -27.81 17.78 2.89
CA GLU A 316 -28.72 16.64 3.05
C GLU A 316 -30.01 17.04 3.80
N ASN A 317 -29.90 17.91 4.81
CA ASN A 317 -31.06 18.47 5.52
C ASN A 317 -31.93 19.40 4.64
N GLN A 318 -31.37 20.00 3.59
CA GLN A 318 -32.13 20.80 2.62
C GLN A 318 -32.78 19.93 1.53
N ALA A 319 -32.10 18.88 1.05
CA ALA A 319 -32.64 17.93 0.07
C ALA A 319 -33.78 17.05 0.64
N SER A 320 -33.69 16.67 1.92
CA SER A 320 -34.72 15.94 2.69
C SER A 320 -36.11 16.58 2.62
N LYS A 321 -36.21 17.89 2.39
CA LYS A 321 -37.50 18.59 2.27
C LYS A 321 -38.32 18.25 1.02
N THR A 322 -37.74 17.57 0.01
CA THR A 322 -38.43 17.33 -1.28
C THR A 322 -38.61 15.86 -1.67
N LYS A 323 -37.90 14.92 -1.06
CA LYS A 323 -38.18 13.46 -1.11
C LYS A 323 -37.79 12.83 0.23
N LYS A 324 -38.69 12.03 0.81
CA LYS A 324 -38.46 11.31 2.08
C LYS A 324 -37.37 10.24 1.86
N GLN A 325 -36.11 10.62 2.04
CA GLN A 325 -34.95 9.75 1.83
C GLN A 325 -34.83 8.78 3.01
N ILE A 326 -34.71 7.49 2.71
CA ILE A 326 -34.68 6.42 3.71
C ILE A 326 -33.23 5.95 3.90
N TYR A 327 -32.78 5.93 5.15
CA TYR A 327 -31.45 5.45 5.54
C TYR A 327 -31.52 4.13 6.32
N PRO A 328 -30.58 3.19 6.10
CA PRO A 328 -29.53 3.25 5.08
C PRO A 328 -30.08 3.22 3.65
N SER A 329 -29.40 3.87 2.72
CA SER A 329 -29.85 3.90 1.32
C SER A 329 -29.84 2.48 0.69
N ILE A 330 -30.75 2.23 -0.25
CA ILE A 330 -30.85 1.00 -1.05
C ILE A 330 -30.73 1.36 -2.54
N ASN A 331 -30.33 0.40 -3.38
CA ASN A 331 -30.26 0.50 -4.83
C ASN A 331 -29.28 1.57 -5.29
N GLN A 332 -28.19 1.77 -4.53
CA GLN A 332 -27.14 2.73 -4.88
C GLN A 332 -26.09 2.09 -5.77
N LEU A 333 -25.80 0.80 -5.57
CA LEU A 333 -24.92 0.01 -6.43
C LEU A 333 -25.76 -0.62 -7.53
N LYS A 334 -25.68 -0.09 -8.75
CA LYS A 334 -26.57 -0.46 -9.87
C LYS A 334 -26.09 -1.67 -10.65
N ALA A 335 -24.77 -1.81 -10.79
CA ALA A 335 -24.18 -2.90 -11.55
C ALA A 335 -22.83 -3.34 -10.97
N PHE A 336 -22.43 -4.57 -11.32
CA PHE A 336 -21.11 -5.11 -11.03
C PHE A 336 -20.59 -5.92 -12.21
N ARG A 337 -19.27 -6.07 -12.30
CA ARG A 337 -18.58 -6.83 -13.33
C ARG A 337 -17.48 -7.68 -12.71
N VAL A 338 -17.66 -9.00 -12.77
CA VAL A 338 -16.62 -9.96 -12.39
C VAL A 338 -15.48 -9.93 -13.42
N ASN A 339 -14.24 -10.05 -12.95
CA ASN A 339 -13.06 -10.08 -13.82
C ASN A 339 -12.41 -11.48 -13.91
N ASP A 340 -11.45 -11.62 -14.83
CA ASP A 340 -10.77 -12.89 -15.08
C ASP A 340 -9.96 -13.35 -13.85
N ARG A 341 -9.38 -12.41 -13.10
CA ARG A 341 -8.63 -12.71 -11.87
C ARG A 341 -9.51 -13.50 -10.91
N PHE A 342 -10.72 -13.02 -10.63
CA PHE A 342 -11.64 -13.72 -9.74
C PHE A 342 -11.93 -15.14 -10.19
N LEU A 343 -12.33 -15.33 -11.46
CA LEU A 343 -12.68 -16.66 -11.96
C LEU A 343 -11.49 -17.62 -11.86
N ARG A 344 -10.29 -17.16 -12.23
CA ARG A 344 -9.07 -17.99 -12.09
C ARG A 344 -8.75 -18.31 -10.64
N VAL A 345 -8.85 -17.36 -9.72
CA VAL A 345 -8.65 -17.62 -8.28
C VAL A 345 -9.67 -18.65 -7.79
N MET A 346 -10.95 -18.44 -8.07
CA MET A 346 -12.03 -19.31 -7.56
C MET A 346 -12.05 -20.70 -8.20
N ASN A 347 -11.43 -20.86 -9.37
CA ASN A 347 -11.22 -22.16 -10.03
C ASN A 347 -9.83 -22.75 -9.75
N ARG A 348 -8.97 -22.06 -8.99
CA ARG A 348 -7.58 -22.43 -8.71
C ARG A 348 -6.71 -22.57 -9.97
N GLU A 349 -6.99 -21.75 -10.98
CA GLU A 349 -6.33 -21.68 -12.29
C GLU A 349 -5.32 -20.52 -12.37
N ILE A 350 -4.65 -20.21 -11.26
CA ILE A 350 -3.62 -19.17 -11.22
C ILE A 350 -2.28 -19.77 -11.66
N ARG A 351 -1.64 -19.14 -12.65
CA ARG A 351 -0.33 -19.56 -13.14
C ARG A 351 0.74 -19.25 -12.10
N LYS A 352 1.77 -20.09 -12.04
CA LYS A 352 2.97 -19.76 -11.26
C LYS A 352 3.62 -18.48 -11.83
N PRO A 353 4.18 -17.61 -10.97
CA PRO A 353 4.90 -16.43 -11.44
C PRO A 353 6.06 -16.85 -12.33
N LYS A 354 6.22 -16.15 -13.45
CA LYS A 354 7.28 -16.37 -14.41
C LYS A 354 8.36 -15.31 -14.22
N VAL A 355 9.59 -15.72 -13.94
CA VAL A 355 10.73 -14.82 -13.72
C VAL A 355 11.69 -14.92 -14.89
N THR A 356 12.01 -13.78 -15.48
CA THR A 356 12.98 -13.68 -16.58
C THR A 356 14.05 -12.67 -16.22
N VAL A 357 15.30 -13.12 -16.13
CA VAL A 357 16.46 -12.24 -15.95
C VAL A 357 17.04 -11.88 -17.31
N LEU A 358 17.14 -10.58 -17.58
CA LEU A 358 17.65 -10.04 -18.83
C LEU A 358 19.15 -9.70 -18.74
N PRO A 359 19.89 -9.68 -19.87
CA PRO A 359 21.30 -9.35 -19.88
C PRO A 359 21.65 -7.95 -19.34
N ASN A 360 20.67 -7.04 -19.27
CA ASN A 360 20.82 -5.68 -18.74
C ASN A 360 20.60 -5.59 -17.21
N PHE A 361 20.62 -6.72 -16.50
CA PHE A 361 20.37 -6.84 -15.05
C PHE A 361 18.94 -6.52 -14.61
N GLU A 362 17.99 -6.46 -15.54
CA GLU A 362 16.58 -6.34 -15.21
C GLU A 362 15.95 -7.72 -15.00
N ILE A 363 15.10 -7.82 -14.00
CA ILE A 363 14.31 -9.02 -13.71
C ILE A 363 12.86 -8.66 -13.97
N HIS A 364 12.25 -9.39 -14.91
CA HIS A 364 10.84 -9.25 -15.27
C HIS A 364 10.07 -10.37 -14.60
N VAL A 365 9.07 -10.01 -13.81
CA VAL A 365 8.19 -10.98 -13.13
C VAL A 365 6.78 -10.85 -13.71
N ASP A 366 6.36 -11.85 -14.47
CA ASP A 366 5.01 -11.95 -15.04
C ASP A 366 4.15 -12.86 -14.15
N SER A 367 3.06 -12.34 -13.60
CA SER A 367 2.20 -13.08 -12.67
C SER A 367 0.75 -12.58 -12.77
N ASP A 368 -0.20 -13.51 -12.62
CA ASP A 368 -1.64 -13.18 -12.64
C ASP A 368 -2.06 -12.37 -11.40
N ILE A 369 -1.35 -12.53 -10.28
CA ILE A 369 -1.54 -11.83 -9.00
C ILE A 369 -0.19 -11.54 -8.35
N TYR A 370 -0.11 -10.57 -7.44
CA TYR A 370 1.16 -10.13 -6.88
C TYR A 370 1.98 -11.29 -6.25
N PRO A 371 3.21 -11.58 -6.72
CA PRO A 371 3.95 -12.79 -6.37
C PRO A 371 4.85 -12.55 -5.15
N VAL A 372 4.25 -12.52 -3.97
CA VAL A 372 4.93 -12.14 -2.72
C VAL A 372 6.21 -12.93 -2.46
N THR A 373 6.17 -14.26 -2.54
CA THR A 373 7.33 -15.10 -2.23
C THR A 373 8.52 -14.76 -3.13
N VAL A 374 8.27 -14.61 -4.44
CA VAL A 374 9.29 -14.21 -5.41
C VAL A 374 9.80 -12.81 -5.09
N MET A 375 8.92 -11.87 -4.74
CA MET A 375 9.32 -10.50 -4.39
C MET A 375 10.12 -10.43 -3.10
N ALA A 376 9.79 -11.26 -2.10
CA ALA A 376 10.54 -11.35 -0.85
C ALA A 376 11.96 -11.88 -1.09
N GLN A 377 12.13 -12.82 -2.03
CA GLN A 377 13.44 -13.35 -2.41
C GLN A 377 14.24 -12.39 -3.30
N LEU A 378 13.61 -11.63 -4.20
CA LEU A 378 14.31 -10.76 -5.16
C LEU A 378 14.63 -9.36 -4.62
N ARG A 379 13.77 -8.76 -3.78
CA ARG A 379 13.94 -7.38 -3.26
C ARG A 379 15.25 -7.15 -2.49
N PRO A 380 15.78 -8.12 -1.72
CA PRO A 380 17.08 -7.96 -1.07
C PRO A 380 18.23 -7.69 -2.05
N PHE A 381 18.13 -8.18 -3.29
CA PHE A 381 19.19 -8.08 -4.32
C PHE A 381 18.95 -6.98 -5.36
N ALA A 382 17.72 -6.46 -5.45
CA ALA A 382 17.29 -5.60 -6.55
C ALA A 382 16.49 -4.38 -6.09
N ASP A 383 16.52 -3.32 -6.89
CA ASP A 383 15.60 -2.20 -6.78
C ASP A 383 14.36 -2.43 -7.63
N VAL A 384 13.19 -2.10 -7.09
CA VAL A 384 11.93 -2.17 -7.84
C VAL A 384 11.85 -0.94 -8.75
N ILE A 385 11.84 -1.14 -10.07
CA ILE A 385 11.66 -0.08 -11.08
C ILE A 385 10.18 0.16 -11.34
N ALA A 386 9.43 -0.93 -11.51
CA ALA A 386 7.99 -0.93 -11.75
C ALA A 386 7.35 -2.06 -10.93
N ASP A 387 6.18 -1.79 -10.36
CA ASP A 387 5.49 -2.67 -9.41
C ASP A 387 3.97 -2.72 -9.67
N ASP A 388 3.57 -2.47 -10.91
CA ASP A 388 2.18 -2.29 -11.32
C ASP A 388 1.65 -3.49 -12.16
N VAL A 389 1.37 -3.28 -13.45
CA VAL A 389 0.94 -4.31 -14.39
C VAL A 389 2.14 -5.18 -14.82
N ALA A 390 3.33 -4.59 -14.87
CA ALA A 390 4.57 -5.30 -15.14
C ALA A 390 5.54 -5.08 -13.98
N ILE A 391 5.90 -6.15 -13.28
CA ILE A 391 6.86 -6.07 -12.19
C ILE A 391 8.26 -6.16 -12.81
N VAL A 392 9.03 -5.08 -12.65
CA VAL A 392 10.40 -4.97 -13.15
C VAL A 392 11.31 -4.58 -12.00
N LEU A 393 12.30 -5.42 -11.72
CA LEU A 393 13.36 -5.15 -10.76
C LEU A 393 14.70 -4.97 -11.48
N LYS A 394 15.65 -4.32 -10.83
CA LYS A 394 17.02 -4.18 -11.32
C LYS A 394 18.01 -4.63 -10.26
N LEU A 395 18.79 -5.66 -10.58
CA LEU A 395 19.86 -6.13 -9.70
C LEU A 395 20.84 -4.99 -9.41
N LYS A 396 21.27 -4.91 -8.16
CA LYS A 396 22.22 -3.91 -7.68
C LYS A 396 23.41 -4.56 -7.02
N LYS A 397 24.61 -4.25 -7.52
CA LYS A 397 25.88 -4.71 -6.94
C LYS A 397 25.95 -4.51 -5.43
N THR A 398 25.60 -3.31 -4.95
CA THR A 398 25.68 -2.96 -3.52
C THR A 398 24.75 -3.79 -2.65
N LYS A 399 23.56 -4.12 -3.17
CA LYS A 399 22.57 -4.94 -2.47
C LYS A 399 22.97 -6.41 -2.43
N VAL A 400 23.46 -6.93 -3.56
CA VAL A 400 24.01 -8.28 -3.65
C VAL A 400 25.19 -8.44 -2.69
N ALA A 401 26.14 -7.51 -2.69
CA ALA A 401 27.28 -7.53 -1.77
C ALA A 401 26.85 -7.46 -0.29
N ALA A 402 25.85 -6.63 0.04
CA ALA A 402 25.34 -6.55 1.42
C ALA A 402 24.72 -7.87 1.89
N GLN A 403 23.95 -8.54 1.04
CA GLN A 403 23.33 -9.83 1.39
C GLN A 403 24.34 -10.97 1.52
N ILE A 404 25.37 -11.00 0.68
CA ILE A 404 26.46 -11.98 0.80
C ILE A 404 27.25 -11.74 2.10
N ALA A 405 27.46 -10.49 2.49
CA ALA A 405 28.14 -10.16 3.75
C ALA A 405 27.31 -10.55 5.00
N GLU A 406 25.98 -10.50 4.91
CA GLU A 406 25.08 -10.95 5.99
C GLU A 406 24.91 -12.48 6.03
N HIS A 407 25.07 -13.16 4.89
CA HIS A 407 24.83 -14.59 4.73
C HIS A 407 25.96 -15.26 3.93
N GLU A 408 26.99 -15.74 4.62
CA GLU A 408 28.21 -16.29 4.01
C GLU A 408 27.96 -17.51 3.10
N GLU A 409 26.93 -18.31 3.38
CA GLU A 409 26.56 -19.49 2.58
C GLU A 409 25.63 -19.17 1.38
N LEU A 410 25.26 -17.90 1.19
CA LEU A 410 24.28 -17.50 0.19
C LEU A 410 24.82 -17.58 -1.25
N ASN A 411 24.29 -18.51 -2.03
CA ASN A 411 24.56 -18.58 -3.47
C ASN A 411 23.46 -17.85 -4.28
N VAL A 412 23.72 -16.58 -4.60
CA VAL A 412 22.79 -15.72 -5.35
C VAL A 412 22.53 -16.23 -6.76
N ILE A 413 23.53 -16.85 -7.41
CA ILE A 413 23.39 -17.40 -8.76
C ILE A 413 22.42 -18.59 -8.73
N ALA A 414 22.63 -19.54 -7.81
CA ALA A 414 21.77 -20.70 -7.66
C ALA A 414 20.32 -20.30 -7.35
N LEU A 415 20.13 -19.30 -6.48
CA LEU A 415 18.81 -18.75 -6.18
C LEU A 415 18.13 -18.16 -7.43
N LEU A 416 18.86 -17.38 -8.22
CA LEU A 416 18.32 -16.78 -9.45
C LEU A 416 18.05 -17.83 -10.54
N ASP A 417 18.87 -18.88 -10.65
CA ASP A 417 18.65 -20.00 -11.57
C ASP A 417 17.43 -20.85 -11.15
N GLU A 418 17.20 -21.02 -9.84
CA GLU A 418 16.00 -21.70 -9.33
C GLU A 418 14.73 -20.90 -9.61
N LEU A 419 14.80 -19.58 -9.44
CA LEU A 419 13.67 -18.69 -9.67
C LEU A 419 13.35 -18.47 -11.15
N ALA A 420 14.36 -18.43 -12.01
CA ALA A 420 14.19 -18.09 -13.41
C ALA A 420 13.63 -19.25 -14.24
N ASP A 421 12.65 -18.98 -15.10
CA ASP A 421 12.12 -19.98 -16.04
C ASP A 421 13.08 -20.34 -17.16
N LYS A 422 14.10 -19.50 -17.38
CA LYS A 422 15.13 -19.67 -18.40
C LYS A 422 16.49 -19.54 -17.74
N LYS A 423 17.45 -20.30 -18.26
CA LYS A 423 18.86 -20.16 -17.88
C LYS A 423 19.30 -18.70 -17.90
N LEU A 424 20.01 -18.30 -16.86
CA LEU A 424 20.54 -16.95 -16.74
C LEU A 424 21.44 -16.60 -17.93
N PRO A 425 21.41 -15.35 -18.42
CA PRO A 425 22.35 -14.90 -19.43
C PRO A 425 23.81 -15.05 -18.95
N PRO A 426 24.75 -15.50 -19.79
CA PRO A 426 26.13 -15.76 -19.37
C PRO A 426 26.82 -14.56 -18.72
N ASN A 427 26.52 -13.35 -19.19
CA ASN A 427 27.10 -12.12 -18.65
C ASN A 427 26.62 -11.82 -17.22
N ILE A 428 25.41 -12.26 -16.84
CA ILE A 428 24.90 -12.09 -15.47
C ILE A 428 25.67 -13.01 -14.52
N HIS A 429 25.96 -14.25 -14.93
CA HIS A 429 26.75 -15.19 -14.15
C HIS A 429 28.13 -14.63 -13.81
N THR A 430 28.89 -14.21 -14.83
CA THR A 430 30.23 -13.63 -14.66
C THR A 430 30.21 -12.41 -13.74
N HIS A 431 29.24 -11.52 -13.90
CA HIS A 431 29.17 -10.33 -13.05
C HIS A 431 28.77 -10.64 -11.61
N LEU A 432 27.92 -11.63 -11.35
CA LEU A 432 27.57 -12.03 -9.98
C LEU A 432 28.75 -12.72 -9.27
N GLU A 433 29.53 -13.52 -9.99
CA GLU A 433 30.80 -14.08 -9.48
C GLU A 433 31.78 -12.97 -9.10
N ASP A 434 31.98 -11.98 -9.99
CA ASP A 434 32.81 -10.81 -9.70
C ASP A 434 32.34 -10.04 -8.47
N TRP A 435 31.02 -9.86 -8.32
CA TRP A 435 30.45 -9.12 -7.19
C TRP A 435 30.63 -9.86 -5.86
N THR A 436 30.57 -11.19 -5.89
CA THR A 436 30.81 -12.06 -4.73
C THR A 436 32.27 -11.97 -4.29
N ALA A 437 33.22 -12.08 -5.23
CA ALA A 437 34.65 -11.94 -4.94
C ALA A 437 35.05 -10.58 -4.35
N HIS A 438 34.30 -9.51 -4.66
CA HIS A 438 34.54 -8.19 -4.09
C HIS A 438 34.09 -8.03 -2.63
N ALA A 439 33.16 -8.87 -2.14
CA ALA A 439 32.68 -8.79 -0.75
C ALA A 439 33.73 -9.28 0.26
N GLU A 440 34.67 -10.12 -0.16
CA GLU A 440 35.65 -10.80 0.70
C GLU A 440 36.88 -9.97 1.10
N MET A 441 37.01 -8.71 0.63
CA MET A 441 38.33 -8.04 0.61
C MET A 441 38.74 -7.21 1.84
N PHE A 442 37.89 -6.98 2.85
CA PHE A 442 38.31 -6.18 4.01
C PHE A 442 37.79 -6.73 5.35
N THR A 443 38.71 -7.12 6.23
CA THR A 443 38.43 -7.43 7.64
C THR A 443 38.54 -6.15 8.46
N LEU A 444 37.44 -5.72 9.08
CA LEU A 444 37.42 -4.60 10.03
C LEU A 444 37.60 -5.15 11.45
N PHE A 445 38.59 -4.65 12.18
CA PHE A 445 38.85 -5.04 13.56
C PHE A 445 38.20 -4.04 14.54
N ASP A 446 37.36 -4.52 15.46
CA ASP A 446 36.74 -3.71 16.53
C ASP A 446 37.53 -3.81 17.85
N GLY A 447 37.40 -2.79 18.70
CA GLY A 447 38.05 -2.71 20.01
C GLY A 447 39.48 -2.17 19.98
N PHE A 448 39.89 -1.60 18.84
CA PHE A 448 41.21 -0.97 18.66
C PHE A 448 41.08 0.56 18.67
N GLY A 449 42.15 1.23 19.06
CA GLY A 449 42.29 2.68 19.02
C GLY A 449 43.65 3.08 18.47
N LEU A 450 43.75 4.32 18.01
CA LEU A 450 45.01 4.92 17.60
C LEU A 450 45.51 5.81 18.75
N LEU A 451 46.65 5.47 19.33
CA LEU A 451 47.34 6.30 20.31
C LEU A 451 48.33 7.21 19.59
N VAL A 452 48.26 8.50 19.89
CA VAL A 452 49.21 9.52 19.43
C VAL A 452 49.83 10.17 20.66
N CYS A 453 51.16 10.18 20.73
CA CYS A 453 51.92 10.79 21.80
C CYS A 453 52.87 11.85 21.24
N ASP A 454 53.21 12.85 22.05
CA ASP A 454 54.25 13.84 21.76
C ASP A 454 55.66 13.26 21.95
N GLU A 455 55.81 12.38 22.94
CA GLU A 455 57.03 11.65 23.26
C GLU A 455 56.85 10.13 23.14
N GLN A 456 57.96 9.41 23.06
CA GLN A 456 57.95 7.94 22.98
C GLN A 456 57.47 7.35 24.30
N LEU A 457 56.18 7.01 24.37
CA LEU A 457 55.58 6.42 25.55
C LEU A 457 55.71 4.89 25.53
N VAL A 458 56.29 4.33 26.59
CA VAL A 458 56.30 2.87 26.81
C VAL A 458 54.98 2.48 27.46
N LEU A 459 54.14 1.75 26.72
CA LEU A 459 52.87 1.27 27.23
C LEU A 459 53.04 -0.03 28.02
N PRO A 460 52.14 -0.31 28.99
CA PRO A 460 52.08 -1.61 29.66
C PRO A 460 51.88 -2.76 28.67
N ASP A 461 52.46 -3.91 28.98
CA ASP A 461 52.36 -5.12 28.15
C ASP A 461 50.90 -5.49 27.86
N GLY A 462 50.62 -5.79 26.60
CA GLY A 462 49.30 -6.24 26.15
C GLY A 462 48.36 -5.13 25.68
N PHE A 463 48.77 -3.85 25.67
CA PHE A 463 47.99 -2.78 25.03
C PHE A 463 48.44 -2.47 23.59
N THR A 464 49.75 -2.47 23.33
CA THR A 464 50.28 -2.25 21.97
C THR A 464 50.00 -3.47 21.10
N VAL A 465 49.43 -3.21 19.93
CA VAL A 465 49.20 -4.22 18.90
C VAL A 465 50.23 -4.04 17.79
N GLU A 466 50.49 -2.79 17.39
CA GLU A 466 51.45 -2.45 16.36
C GLU A 466 52.01 -1.04 16.59
N ASP A 467 53.31 -0.87 16.40
CA ASP A 467 53.98 0.44 16.42
C ASP A 467 54.06 0.98 14.98
N ILE A 468 53.31 2.03 14.66
CA ILE A 468 53.34 2.65 13.33
C ILE A 468 54.56 3.59 13.23
N THR A 469 54.77 4.40 14.27
CA THR A 469 55.96 5.24 14.48
C THR A 469 56.29 5.26 15.97
N PRO A 470 57.45 5.80 16.42
CA PRO A 470 57.76 5.91 17.85
C PRO A 470 56.66 6.60 18.68
N ASN A 471 55.85 7.44 18.03
CA ASN A 471 54.84 8.30 18.65
C ASN A 471 53.40 7.95 18.23
N ILE A 472 53.21 6.95 17.36
CA ILE A 472 51.88 6.52 16.89
C ILE A 472 51.78 5.01 17.00
N LYS A 473 50.83 4.52 17.78
CA LYS A 473 50.64 3.09 18.08
C LYS A 473 49.19 2.69 17.86
N ILE A 474 48.97 1.50 17.29
CA ILE A 474 47.67 0.83 17.35
C ILE A 474 47.58 0.12 18.69
N VAL A 475 46.52 0.41 19.43
CA VAL A 475 46.31 -0.14 20.78
C VAL A 475 44.99 -0.90 20.86
N ARG A 476 44.94 -1.96 21.65
CA ARG A 476 43.69 -2.67 21.98
C ARG A 476 43.06 -2.11 23.24
N SER A 477 41.73 -2.21 23.35
CA SER A 477 40.97 -1.78 24.54
C SER A 477 41.25 -0.32 24.95
N PRO A 478 41.04 0.67 24.05
CA PRO A 478 41.43 2.06 24.28
C PRO A 478 40.81 2.69 25.54
N ALA A 479 39.60 2.27 25.94
CA ALA A 479 38.99 2.76 27.18
C ALA A 479 39.73 2.29 28.45
N LYS A 480 40.27 1.06 28.45
CA LYS A 480 41.08 0.54 29.56
C LYS A 480 42.44 1.23 29.61
N LEU A 481 43.04 1.44 28.43
CA LEU A 481 44.30 2.17 28.33
C LEU A 481 44.13 3.61 28.84
N PHE A 482 43.07 4.29 28.45
CA PHE A 482 42.76 5.64 28.92
C PHE A 482 42.70 5.73 30.45
N ALA A 483 41.92 4.85 31.10
CA ALA A 483 41.83 4.82 32.56
C ALA A 483 43.18 4.54 33.23
N GLN A 484 44.01 3.70 32.62
CA GLN A 484 45.34 3.40 33.15
C GLN A 484 46.32 4.58 33.00
N LEU A 485 46.28 5.27 31.87
CA LEU A 485 47.07 6.48 31.65
C LEU A 485 46.65 7.60 32.63
N GLU A 486 45.35 7.79 32.87
CA GLU A 486 44.86 8.71 33.91
C GLU A 486 45.35 8.32 35.30
N SER A 487 45.30 7.03 35.65
CA SER A 487 45.78 6.53 36.95
C SER A 487 47.30 6.66 37.14
N SER A 488 48.03 6.84 36.04
CA SER A 488 49.50 7.06 36.03
C SER A 488 49.85 8.55 35.99
N GLU A 489 48.90 9.44 36.31
CA GLU A 489 49.06 10.89 36.33
C GLU A 489 49.42 11.53 34.97
N LEU A 490 49.16 10.82 33.87
CA LEU A 490 49.24 11.40 32.52
C LEU A 490 47.93 12.12 32.18
N VAL A 491 47.98 12.96 31.14
CA VAL A 491 46.82 13.72 30.66
C VAL A 491 46.38 13.19 29.28
N PRO A 492 45.79 11.97 29.21
CA PRO A 492 45.32 11.42 27.94
C PRO A 492 44.05 12.16 27.45
N LEU A 493 43.87 12.23 26.14
CA LEU A 493 42.64 12.71 25.52
C LEU A 493 42.00 11.59 24.70
N LEU A 494 40.78 11.19 25.06
CA LEU A 494 40.04 10.18 24.31
C LEU A 494 39.09 10.83 23.29
N VAL A 495 39.45 10.75 22.01
CA VAL A 495 38.57 11.19 20.91
C VAL A 495 37.73 10.01 20.43
N LYS A 496 36.41 10.07 20.66
CA LYS A 496 35.45 9.11 20.09
C LYS A 496 34.90 9.62 18.77
N HIS A 497 35.15 8.88 17.70
CA HIS A 497 34.55 9.13 16.39
C HIS A 497 33.17 8.47 16.31
N SER A 498 32.28 9.04 15.50
CA SER A 498 31.01 8.39 15.15
C SER A 498 31.19 7.60 13.85
N ASP A 499 30.37 6.58 13.61
CA ASP A 499 30.41 5.76 12.39
C ASP A 499 30.34 6.57 11.09
N SER A 500 29.76 7.77 11.13
CA SER A 500 29.57 8.65 9.97
C SER A 500 30.56 9.82 9.89
N SER A 501 31.43 10.04 10.89
CA SER A 501 32.33 11.21 10.89
C SER A 501 33.52 11.09 11.85
N VAL A 502 34.67 11.61 11.39
CA VAL A 502 35.89 11.75 12.19
C VAL A 502 35.87 13.10 12.91
N ARG A 503 35.71 13.07 14.25
CA ARG A 503 35.88 14.26 15.10
C ARG A 503 37.32 14.77 15.12
N GLN A 504 37.46 16.08 15.06
CA GLN A 504 38.73 16.76 15.32
C GLN A 504 39.00 16.82 16.83
N PRO A 505 40.27 16.79 17.26
CA PRO A 505 40.65 17.07 18.64
C PRO A 505 40.20 18.46 19.10
N GLU A 506 40.07 18.65 20.40
CA GLU A 506 39.70 19.96 20.97
C GLU A 506 40.75 21.04 20.70
N LYS A 507 40.33 22.32 20.70
CA LYS A 507 41.23 23.46 20.47
C LYS A 507 42.37 23.46 21.50
N GLY A 508 43.60 23.39 21.01
CA GLY A 508 44.82 23.36 21.83
C GLY A 508 45.54 22.02 21.82
N VAL A 509 44.91 20.96 21.31
CA VAL A 509 45.52 19.63 21.16
C VAL A 509 46.30 19.55 19.86
N ARG A 510 47.59 19.19 19.93
CA ARG A 510 48.42 18.94 18.74
C ARG A 510 48.26 17.47 18.33
N SER A 511 47.84 17.24 17.09
CA SER A 511 47.77 15.90 16.50
C SER A 511 48.75 15.81 15.35
N VAL A 512 49.41 14.67 15.15
CA VAL A 512 50.26 14.44 13.96
C VAL A 512 49.42 14.46 12.67
N PHE A 513 48.10 14.26 12.79
CA PHE A 513 47.14 14.38 11.69
C PHE A 513 46.52 15.78 11.58
N SER A 514 47.07 16.79 12.27
CA SER A 514 46.64 18.17 12.07
C SER A 514 47.14 18.65 10.72
N ASP A 515 46.35 18.37 9.69
CA ASP A 515 46.34 19.18 8.48
C ASP A 515 45.97 20.60 8.93
N THR A 516 46.97 21.46 9.10
CA THR A 516 46.78 22.89 8.80
C THR A 516 46.50 22.99 7.31
N LEU A 517 45.30 22.59 6.89
CA LEU A 517 44.70 23.19 5.72
C LEU A 517 44.64 24.68 6.07
N PRO A 518 45.30 25.56 5.29
CA PRO A 518 45.10 26.98 5.47
C PRO A 518 43.59 27.21 5.50
N GLU A 519 43.11 28.04 6.42
CA GLU A 519 41.81 28.67 6.27
C GLU A 519 41.85 29.51 4.99
N THR A 520 41.79 28.84 3.84
CA THR A 520 41.02 29.36 2.74
C THR A 520 39.63 29.44 3.33
N LYS A 521 39.28 30.64 3.81
CA LYS A 521 37.92 31.14 3.63
C LYS A 521 37.54 30.64 2.26
N ARG A 522 36.70 29.61 2.20
CA ARG A 522 36.06 29.23 0.95
C ARG A 522 35.26 30.47 0.60
N GLN A 523 35.89 31.41 -0.12
CA GLN A 523 35.19 32.20 -1.09
C GLN A 523 34.41 31.14 -1.85
N LYS A 524 33.10 31.11 -1.62
CA LYS A 524 32.20 30.25 -2.37
C LYS A 524 32.65 30.42 -3.81
N LYS A 525 33.23 29.36 -4.41
CA LYS A 525 33.47 29.40 -5.85
C LYS A 525 32.11 29.73 -6.41
N ALA A 526 31.98 30.88 -7.07
CA ALA A 526 30.75 31.24 -7.74
C ALA A 526 30.51 30.15 -8.79
N VAL A 527 29.73 29.13 -8.43
CA VAL A 527 29.31 28.12 -9.37
C VAL A 527 28.18 28.78 -10.12
N ASN A 528 28.46 29.16 -11.36
CA ASN A 528 27.43 29.59 -12.28
C ASN A 528 26.56 28.36 -12.62
N ILE A 529 25.55 28.12 -11.79
CA ILE A 529 24.50 27.14 -12.09
C ILE A 529 23.66 27.75 -13.21
N LYS A 530 23.87 27.26 -14.43
CA LYS A 530 23.07 27.66 -15.58
C LYS A 530 21.75 26.90 -15.53
N LYS A 531 20.70 27.55 -15.03
CA LYS A 531 19.31 27.07 -15.16
C LYS A 531 18.91 27.16 -16.63
N LYS A 532 18.65 26.02 -17.27
CA LYS A 532 18.08 25.97 -18.62
C LYS A 532 16.59 25.64 -18.48
N LYS A 533 15.73 26.58 -18.84
CA LYS A 533 14.29 26.35 -18.97
C LYS A 533 14.00 25.82 -20.37
N SER A 534 13.20 24.77 -20.44
CA SER A 534 12.78 24.15 -21.70
C SER A 534 11.27 24.11 -21.78
N VAL A 535 10.74 24.39 -22.96
CA VAL A 535 9.31 24.27 -23.29
C VAL A 535 9.13 22.95 -24.03
N THR A 536 8.11 22.19 -23.65
CA THR A 536 7.73 20.93 -24.31
C THR A 536 6.32 21.08 -24.86
N LEU A 537 6.18 20.95 -26.18
CA LEU A 537 4.89 20.95 -26.86
C LEU A 537 4.45 19.51 -27.07
N TYR A 538 3.22 19.18 -26.68
CA TYR A 538 2.59 17.88 -26.90
C TYR A 538 1.64 17.96 -28.09
N PHE A 539 1.68 16.94 -28.95
CA PHE A 539 0.89 16.89 -30.17
C PHE A 539 -0.15 15.76 -30.09
N PRO A 540 -1.40 16.00 -30.52
CA PRO A 540 -2.46 15.00 -30.47
C PRO A 540 -2.26 13.84 -31.47
N SER A 541 -1.37 13.98 -32.45
CA SER A 541 -1.06 12.92 -33.41
C SER A 541 0.39 12.93 -33.88
N LYS A 542 0.90 11.74 -34.23
CA LYS A 542 2.25 11.54 -34.79
C LYS A 542 2.42 12.22 -36.16
N THR A 543 1.34 12.33 -36.93
CA THR A 543 1.35 13.01 -38.24
C THR A 543 1.63 14.51 -38.08
N LEU A 544 0.96 15.16 -37.13
CA LEU A 544 1.16 16.58 -36.83
C LEU A 544 2.54 16.84 -36.23
N LEU A 545 3.01 15.97 -35.34
CA LEU A 545 4.36 15.99 -34.78
C LEU A 545 5.43 15.98 -35.87
N ASN A 546 5.35 15.02 -36.81
CA ASN A 546 6.32 14.88 -37.89
C ASN A 546 6.31 16.06 -38.85
N ARG A 547 5.13 16.63 -39.13
CA ARG A 547 4.98 17.85 -39.93
C ARG A 547 5.64 19.04 -39.24
N PHE A 548 5.35 19.24 -37.95
CA PHE A 548 5.94 20.31 -37.15
C PHE A 548 7.45 20.18 -37.04
N ALA A 549 7.96 18.97 -36.79
CA ALA A 549 9.39 18.67 -36.77
C ALA A 549 10.07 18.97 -38.11
N LYS A 550 9.39 18.75 -39.25
CA LYS A 550 9.91 19.09 -40.59
C LYS A 550 10.04 20.59 -40.79
N GLU A 551 9.08 21.38 -40.31
CA GLU A 551 9.14 22.85 -40.39
C GLU A 551 10.19 23.42 -39.43
N LEU A 552 10.34 22.86 -38.23
CA LEU A 552 11.44 23.21 -37.32
C LEU A 552 12.82 22.93 -37.94
N LYS A 553 12.98 21.79 -38.64
CA LYS A 553 14.21 21.47 -39.38
C LYS A 553 14.49 22.49 -40.49
N LYS A 554 13.46 22.92 -41.25
CA LYS A 554 13.60 23.96 -42.28
C LYS A 554 14.00 25.31 -41.69
N ALA A 555 13.42 25.67 -40.54
CA ALA A 555 13.76 26.87 -39.79
C ALA A 555 15.13 26.77 -39.07
N LYS A 556 15.84 25.64 -39.20
CA LYS A 556 17.12 25.35 -38.54
C LYS A 556 17.07 25.50 -37.02
N LEU A 557 15.92 25.21 -36.42
CA LEU A 557 15.73 25.25 -34.97
C LEU A 557 16.14 23.90 -34.36
N PRO A 558 17.07 23.86 -33.39
CA PRO A 558 17.41 22.63 -32.69
C PRO A 558 16.33 22.28 -31.65
N PHE A 559 15.84 21.05 -31.71
CA PHE A 559 14.82 20.49 -30.80
C PHE A 559 15.10 19.02 -30.47
N GLY A 560 14.58 18.55 -29.35
CA GLY A 560 14.46 17.13 -29.02
C GLY A 560 13.10 16.60 -29.46
N LEU A 561 13.08 15.46 -30.15
CA LEU A 561 11.85 14.79 -30.59
C LEU A 561 11.62 13.56 -29.73
N ASN A 562 10.43 13.41 -29.14
CA ASN A 562 10.01 12.21 -28.46
C ASN A 562 8.77 11.63 -29.15
N GLU A 563 8.95 10.56 -29.90
CA GLU A 563 7.86 9.90 -30.63
C GLU A 563 6.93 9.08 -29.72
N LEU A 564 7.36 8.70 -28.51
CA LEU A 564 6.54 7.92 -27.58
C LEU A 564 5.46 8.79 -26.93
N THR A 565 5.81 10.02 -26.56
CA THR A 565 4.89 10.99 -25.94
C THR A 565 4.32 11.98 -26.95
N ASN A 566 4.59 11.80 -28.24
CA ASN A 566 4.31 12.76 -29.31
C ASN A 566 4.66 14.20 -28.92
N SER A 567 5.90 14.45 -28.47
CA SER A 567 6.30 15.77 -27.98
C SER A 567 7.61 16.29 -28.57
N ILE A 568 7.73 17.62 -28.58
CA ILE A 568 8.94 18.33 -29.01
C ILE A 568 9.40 19.25 -27.89
N THR A 569 10.65 19.12 -27.50
CA THR A 569 11.27 19.93 -26.44
C THR A 569 12.34 20.85 -27.01
N PHE A 570 12.27 22.14 -26.66
CA PHE A 570 13.29 23.13 -27.04
C PHE A 570 13.52 24.12 -25.89
N SER A 571 14.54 24.97 -26.04
CA SER A 571 14.88 26.00 -25.05
C SER A 571 13.83 27.10 -25.05
N GLU A 572 13.34 27.54 -23.89
CA GLU A 572 12.35 28.64 -23.75
C GLU A 572 12.82 29.92 -24.48
N SER A 573 14.12 30.19 -24.48
CA SER A 573 14.75 31.29 -25.24
C SER A 573 14.50 31.29 -26.76
N ARG A 574 13.94 30.21 -27.32
CA ARG A 574 13.65 30.04 -28.75
C ARG A 574 12.16 30.04 -29.07
N GLU A 575 11.31 30.19 -28.07
CA GLU A 575 9.86 30.28 -28.23
C GLU A 575 9.43 31.41 -29.19
N PRO A 576 10.05 32.62 -29.19
CA PRO A 576 9.71 33.65 -30.17
C PRO A 576 10.00 33.23 -31.63
N GLN A 577 10.91 32.28 -31.85
CA GLN A 577 11.25 31.79 -33.19
C GLN A 577 10.21 30.78 -33.72
N LEU A 578 9.29 30.31 -32.86
CA LEU A 578 8.19 29.45 -33.25
C LEU A 578 7.09 30.19 -34.02
N GLU A 579 6.97 31.52 -33.88
CA GLU A 579 5.95 32.28 -34.62
C GLU A 579 6.07 32.09 -36.14
N ALA A 580 7.30 32.00 -36.65
CA ALA A 580 7.55 31.73 -38.07
C ALA A 580 7.06 30.32 -38.49
N VAL A 581 7.19 29.35 -37.59
CA VAL A 581 6.75 27.96 -37.79
C VAL A 581 5.23 27.86 -37.68
N PHE A 582 4.62 28.53 -36.70
CA PHE A 582 3.17 28.61 -36.55
C PHE A 582 2.53 29.32 -37.73
N LYS A 583 3.13 30.39 -38.26
CA LYS A 583 2.67 31.08 -39.47
C LYS A 583 2.74 30.19 -40.70
N ALA A 584 3.79 29.39 -40.85
CA ALA A 584 3.91 28.42 -41.94
C ALA A 584 2.86 27.30 -41.83
N MET A 585 2.62 26.80 -40.62
CA MET A 585 1.60 25.79 -40.32
C MET A 585 0.17 26.33 -40.39
N GLY A 586 -0.03 27.63 -40.16
CA GLY A 586 -1.31 28.33 -40.12
C GLY A 586 -2.07 28.37 -41.45
N THR A 587 -1.42 27.97 -42.54
CA THR A 587 -2.06 27.77 -43.84
C THR A 587 -2.91 26.50 -43.90
N GLU A 588 -2.61 25.51 -43.04
CA GLU A 588 -3.26 24.19 -43.01
C GLU A 588 -3.98 23.91 -41.67
N TYR A 589 -3.57 24.55 -40.57
CA TYR A 589 -4.07 24.25 -39.22
C TYR A 589 -4.36 25.52 -38.41
N SER A 590 -5.45 25.52 -37.63
CA SER A 590 -5.67 26.50 -36.56
C SER A 590 -5.00 26.00 -35.28
N ILE A 591 -3.98 26.71 -34.79
CA ILE A 591 -3.16 26.28 -33.65
C ILE A 591 -3.56 27.08 -32.41
N ASN A 592 -4.12 26.40 -31.41
CA ASN A 592 -4.31 26.92 -30.06
C ASN A 592 -3.36 26.17 -29.12
N ILE A 593 -2.62 26.90 -28.29
CA ILE A 593 -1.70 26.33 -27.31
C ILE A 593 -2.35 26.51 -25.94
N GLU A 594 -2.57 25.41 -25.24
CA GLU A 594 -3.05 25.39 -23.86
C GLU A 594 -1.90 25.00 -22.94
N ASP A 595 -1.73 25.73 -21.84
CA ASP A 595 -0.74 25.40 -20.83
C ASP A 595 -1.20 24.16 -20.06
N VAL A 596 -0.40 23.09 -20.14
CA VAL A 596 -0.62 21.87 -19.37
C VAL A 596 0.01 22.07 -17.99
N GLY A 597 -0.80 22.60 -17.06
CA GLY A 597 -0.48 22.82 -15.64
C GLY A 597 -0.88 21.67 -14.75
#